data_AF-A0A953WR99-F1
#
_entry.id   AF-A0A953WR99-F1
#
_cell.length_a   1.000
_cell.length_b   1.000
_cell.length_c   1.000
_cell.angle_alpha   90.00
_cell.angle_beta   90.00
_cell.angle_gamma   90.00
#
_symmetry.space_group_name_H-M   'P 1'
#
loop_
_entity.id
_entity.type
_entity.pdbx_description
1 polymer ?
#
loop_
_entity_poly.entity_id
_entity_poly.type
_entity_poly.pdbx_seq_one_letter_code
_entity_poly.pdbx_strand_id
1 'polypeptide(L)'
;MALARSFRNVLAALAAVLVFPGLAAAAEDAAAAKDGWKLCNKTSYIIEAAVGRPEGTGITVEGWLKLQPGTCTMAATAPLEPKFHFLYARTSSAHRGGRREWGGRTELCVDPTGGFSIENPPECTAMGLEARGFRPIEITSKVRWTTDFSEIENYSLDEARSAGLQRLLEEAGVTTGAIDGNLGHRTRVAIGEFLKSNGLPETTSDADLIDFLEQVAKERGRTVGFTLCNRTKNRIWSAIARRGAEGWESRGWWMLEAGGCARVIDKPLRGTEYYVYGEMEDGTKIRTLAKASDAFCVGHAKFAIVGRDQCEASAYRTALFAATPPPDERKLVFEFFERDFAKAGANER
;
A
#
# COMPACT_ATOMS: atom_id res chain seq x y z
N MET A 1 -35.05 -64.79 -37.56
CA MET A 1 -35.99 -64.57 -38.68
C MET A 1 -35.84 -63.13 -39.16
N ALA A 2 -35.65 -62.98 -40.47
CA ALA A 2 -35.95 -61.83 -41.35
C ALA A 2 -35.45 -60.40 -41.02
N LEU A 3 -34.47 -59.99 -41.84
CA LEU A 3 -34.21 -58.67 -42.43
C LEU A 3 -35.44 -57.79 -42.76
N ALA A 4 -35.30 -56.46 -42.58
CA ALA A 4 -35.77 -55.42 -43.52
C ALA A 4 -35.32 -54.03 -43.02
N ARG A 5 -34.96 -53.02 -43.82
CA ARG A 5 -34.71 -52.85 -45.26
C ARG A 5 -34.04 -51.45 -45.38
N SER A 6 -32.98 -51.37 -46.17
CA SER A 6 -32.39 -50.13 -46.67
C SER A 6 -33.22 -49.59 -47.84
N PHE A 7 -33.39 -48.27 -47.94
CA PHE A 7 -33.70 -47.60 -49.21
C PHE A 7 -32.86 -46.32 -49.37
N ARG A 8 -32.17 -46.26 -50.51
CA ARG A 8 -31.33 -45.17 -50.99
C ARG A 8 -32.08 -44.39 -52.07
N ASN A 9 -31.80 -43.09 -52.10
CA ASN A 9 -31.58 -42.23 -53.28
C ASN A 9 -32.72 -41.45 -53.97
N VAL A 10 -32.58 -40.12 -53.86
CA VAL A 10 -32.42 -39.09 -54.92
C VAL A 10 -33.67 -38.61 -55.70
N LEU A 11 -34.03 -37.33 -55.52
CA LEU A 11 -34.09 -36.30 -56.59
C LEU A 11 -34.33 -34.89 -56.02
N ALA A 12 -33.75 -33.91 -56.71
CA ALA A 12 -33.53 -32.53 -56.30
C ALA A 12 -34.64 -31.56 -56.77
N ALA A 13 -34.78 -30.42 -56.08
CA ALA A 13 -35.27 -29.17 -56.67
C ALA A 13 -34.78 -27.95 -55.86
N LEU A 14 -34.20 -26.97 -56.58
CA LEU A 14 -33.71 -25.67 -56.12
C LEU A 14 -34.84 -24.71 -55.71
N ALA A 15 -34.60 -23.83 -54.73
CA ALA A 15 -34.47 -22.37 -54.96
C ALA A 15 -34.48 -21.51 -53.66
N ALA A 16 -33.62 -20.49 -53.69
CA ALA A 16 -33.75 -19.14 -53.10
C ALA A 16 -33.43 -18.90 -51.60
N VAL A 17 -32.20 -18.40 -51.40
CA VAL A 17 -31.83 -17.10 -50.77
C VAL A 17 -32.55 -16.71 -49.47
N LEU A 18 -31.78 -16.59 -48.37
CA LEU A 18 -31.64 -15.32 -47.63
C LEU A 18 -30.36 -15.37 -46.77
N VAL A 19 -29.43 -14.48 -47.11
CA VAL A 19 -28.27 -14.11 -46.31
C VAL A 19 -28.77 -13.35 -45.08
N PHE A 20 -28.41 -13.82 -43.88
CA PHE A 20 -28.27 -12.95 -42.72
C PHE A 20 -26.93 -13.27 -42.05
N PRO A 21 -25.98 -12.31 -42.02
CA PRO A 21 -24.78 -12.46 -41.21
C PRO A 21 -25.20 -12.45 -39.75
N GLY A 22 -24.83 -13.51 -39.02
CA GLY A 22 -24.95 -13.50 -37.57
C GLY A 22 -24.07 -12.40 -37.01
N LEU A 23 -24.68 -11.26 -36.68
CA LEU A 23 -24.11 -10.31 -35.73
C LEU A 23 -23.89 -11.09 -34.44
N ALA A 24 -22.61 -11.31 -34.09
CA ALA A 24 -22.24 -11.60 -32.71
C ALA A 24 -22.59 -10.36 -31.87
N ALA A 25 -23.80 -10.36 -31.31
CA ALA A 25 -24.18 -9.41 -30.29
C ALA A 25 -23.50 -9.82 -28.98
N ALA A 26 -22.62 -8.92 -28.52
CA ALA A 26 -22.31 -8.60 -27.13
C ALA A 26 -22.07 -9.76 -26.15
N ALA A 27 -20.81 -9.90 -25.75
CA ALA A 27 -20.47 -9.94 -24.33
C ALA A 27 -19.55 -8.75 -24.08
N GLU A 28 -20.11 -7.55 -24.08
CA GLU A 28 -19.52 -6.47 -23.31
C GLU A 28 -19.74 -6.84 -21.84
N ASP A 29 -18.66 -7.13 -21.11
CA ASP A 29 -18.66 -7.03 -19.66
C ASP A 29 -18.76 -5.53 -19.27
N ALA A 30 -19.88 -4.92 -19.63
CA ALA A 30 -20.34 -3.72 -18.98
C ALA A 30 -20.89 -4.20 -17.63
N ALA A 31 -20.02 -4.32 -16.63
CA ALA A 31 -20.41 -4.44 -15.24
C ALA A 31 -21.56 -3.46 -15.02
N ALA A 32 -22.78 -3.98 -14.83
CA ALA A 32 -23.99 -3.18 -14.77
C ALA A 32 -23.70 -1.98 -13.88
N ALA A 33 -23.65 -0.79 -14.47
CA ALA A 33 -23.12 0.38 -13.81
C ALA A 33 -24.12 0.74 -12.71
N LYS A 34 -23.93 0.16 -11.51
CA LYS A 34 -24.60 0.62 -10.32
C LYS A 34 -24.22 2.09 -10.18
N ASP A 35 -25.23 2.93 -10.18
CA ASP A 35 -25.09 4.35 -9.95
C ASP A 35 -24.59 4.57 -8.52
N GLY A 36 -23.73 5.56 -8.31
CA GLY A 36 -23.09 5.82 -7.03
C GLY A 36 -21.74 6.52 -7.16
N TRP A 37 -21.01 6.52 -6.06
CA TRP A 37 -19.66 7.06 -5.95
C TRP A 37 -18.65 5.95 -6.21
N LYS A 38 -17.90 6.06 -7.30
CA LYS A 38 -16.81 5.15 -7.66
C LYS A 38 -15.45 5.73 -7.30
N LEU A 39 -14.57 4.87 -6.81
CA LEU A 39 -13.16 5.15 -6.61
C LEU A 39 -12.37 4.37 -7.66
N CYS A 40 -11.56 5.06 -8.46
CA CYS A 40 -10.78 4.44 -9.53
C CYS A 40 -9.28 4.52 -9.22
N ASN A 41 -8.60 3.39 -9.27
CA ASN A 41 -7.17 3.32 -8.98
C ASN A 41 -6.35 3.38 -10.27
N LYS A 42 -5.85 4.57 -10.60
CA LYS A 42 -4.90 4.83 -11.71
C LYS A 42 -3.45 4.90 -11.21
N THR A 43 -3.15 4.19 -10.13
CA THR A 43 -1.79 4.07 -9.59
C THR A 43 -1.27 2.66 -9.80
N SER A 44 0.05 2.50 -9.74
CA SER A 44 0.72 1.20 -9.73
C SER A 44 0.64 0.46 -8.38
N TYR A 45 -0.11 0.98 -7.40
CA TYR A 45 -0.21 0.41 -6.06
C TYR A 45 -1.59 -0.19 -5.81
N ILE A 46 -1.66 -1.28 -5.05
CA ILE A 46 -2.87 -1.71 -4.37
C ILE A 46 -3.18 -0.71 -3.26
N ILE A 47 -4.37 -0.13 -3.32
CA ILE A 47 -4.86 0.88 -2.39
C ILE A 47 -5.91 0.27 -1.46
N GLU A 48 -5.82 0.58 -0.18
CA GLU A 48 -6.84 0.35 0.85
C GLU A 48 -7.48 1.70 1.17
N ALA A 49 -8.76 1.89 0.85
CA ALA A 49 -9.48 3.14 1.06
C ALA A 49 -10.55 3.04 2.16
N ALA A 50 -10.75 4.13 2.89
CA ALA A 50 -11.86 4.33 3.81
C ALA A 50 -12.63 5.59 3.39
N VAL A 51 -13.96 5.54 3.50
CA VAL A 51 -14.86 6.61 3.11
C VAL A 51 -15.73 7.03 4.28
N GLY A 52 -15.81 8.33 4.53
CA GLY A 52 -16.74 8.93 5.49
C GLY A 52 -17.92 9.54 4.76
N ARG A 53 -19.13 9.14 5.12
CA ARG A 53 -20.38 9.63 4.55
C ARG A 53 -21.13 10.43 5.63
N PRO A 54 -21.60 11.65 5.34
CA PRO A 54 -22.50 12.34 6.26
C PRO A 54 -23.80 11.53 6.38
N GLU A 55 -24.25 11.28 7.60
CA GLU A 55 -25.51 10.57 7.86
C GLU A 55 -26.20 11.21 9.07
N GLY A 56 -27.35 11.85 8.85
CA GLY A 56 -28.02 12.65 9.88
C GLY A 56 -27.14 13.81 10.37
N THR A 57 -26.79 13.81 11.65
CA THR A 57 -25.86 14.78 12.28
C THR A 57 -24.44 14.25 12.44
N GLY A 58 -24.20 12.98 12.12
CA GLY A 58 -22.92 12.29 12.28
C GLY A 58 -22.22 12.01 10.94
N ILE A 59 -21.09 11.31 11.03
CA ILE A 59 -20.35 10.78 9.89
C ILE A 59 -20.19 9.28 10.09
N THR A 60 -20.70 8.48 9.15
CA THR A 60 -20.48 7.04 9.09
C THR A 60 -19.21 6.77 8.28
N VAL A 61 -18.21 6.10 8.86
CA VAL A 61 -16.94 5.77 8.22
C VAL A 61 -16.89 4.28 7.91
N GLU A 62 -16.57 3.94 6.65
CA GLU A 62 -16.54 2.57 6.13
C GLU A 62 -15.21 2.29 5.44
N GLY A 63 -14.65 1.10 5.65
CA GLY A 63 -13.38 0.68 5.05
C GLY A 63 -13.06 -0.76 5.42
N TRP A 64 -11.92 -1.35 5.07
CA TRP A 64 -11.05 -0.92 3.98
C TRP A 64 -11.56 -1.48 2.65
N LEU A 65 -11.89 -0.60 1.71
CA LEU A 65 -12.13 -0.96 0.32
C LEU A 65 -10.77 -1.23 -0.35
N LYS A 66 -10.56 -2.44 -0.84
CA LYS A 66 -9.34 -2.79 -1.59
C LYS A 66 -9.53 -2.44 -3.07
N LEU A 67 -8.63 -1.64 -3.62
CA LEU A 67 -8.58 -1.30 -5.03
C LEU A 67 -7.28 -1.81 -5.64
N GLN A 68 -7.38 -2.79 -6.53
CA GLN A 68 -6.24 -3.20 -7.34
C GLN A 68 -5.87 -2.13 -8.37
N PRO A 69 -4.60 -2.04 -8.79
CA PRO A 69 -4.19 -1.20 -9.91
C PRO A 69 -5.08 -1.40 -11.14
N GLY A 70 -5.59 -0.31 -11.71
CA GLY A 70 -6.41 -0.36 -12.91
C GLY A 70 -7.86 -0.78 -12.72
N THR A 71 -8.38 -0.76 -11.49
CA THR A 71 -9.78 -1.11 -11.19
C THR A 71 -10.55 0.08 -10.61
N CYS A 72 -11.88 0.06 -10.78
CA CYS A 72 -12.79 0.99 -10.10
C CYS A 72 -13.72 0.23 -9.17
N THR A 73 -13.82 0.68 -7.91
CA THR A 73 -14.64 0.08 -6.86
C THR A 73 -15.74 1.03 -6.43
N MET A 74 -16.92 0.52 -6.10
CA MET A 74 -18.02 1.32 -5.57
C MET A 74 -17.77 1.65 -4.10
N ALA A 75 -17.67 2.94 -3.77
CA ALA A 75 -17.56 3.42 -2.39
C ALA A 75 -18.92 3.67 -1.74
N ALA A 76 -19.92 4.10 -2.52
CA ALA A 76 -21.28 4.31 -2.03
C ALA A 76 -22.26 4.14 -3.18
N THR A 77 -23.40 3.49 -2.95
CA THR A 77 -24.46 3.38 -3.96
C THR A 77 -25.32 4.64 -4.00
N ALA A 78 -25.92 4.94 -5.15
CA ALA A 78 -26.92 5.99 -5.26
C ALA A 78 -28.19 5.68 -4.42
N PRO A 79 -28.96 6.71 -3.99
CA PRO A 79 -28.71 8.13 -4.20
C PRO A 79 -27.62 8.70 -3.27
N LEU A 80 -26.69 9.45 -3.83
CA LEU A 80 -25.66 10.16 -3.08
C LEU A 80 -26.23 11.46 -2.50
N GLU A 81 -25.80 11.83 -1.30
CA GLU A 81 -26.15 13.12 -0.71
C GLU A 81 -25.24 14.22 -1.30
N PRO A 82 -25.77 15.31 -1.88
CA PRO A 82 -24.93 16.37 -2.43
C PRO A 82 -24.26 17.23 -1.34
N LYS A 83 -23.17 16.73 -0.76
CA LYS A 83 -22.40 17.34 0.35
C LYS A 83 -20.94 16.84 0.32
N PHE A 84 -20.14 17.37 1.23
CA PHE A 84 -18.81 16.83 1.51
C PHE A 84 -18.89 15.41 2.05
N HIS A 85 -18.29 14.49 1.30
CA HIS A 85 -17.90 13.17 1.75
C HIS A 85 -16.41 13.20 2.10
N PHE A 86 -15.91 12.18 2.77
CA PHE A 86 -14.53 12.13 3.24
C PHE A 86 -13.85 10.90 2.66
N LEU A 87 -12.60 11.06 2.20
CA LEU A 87 -11.80 9.97 1.64
C LEU A 87 -10.42 9.94 2.31
N TYR A 88 -10.05 8.78 2.82
CA TYR A 88 -8.68 8.45 3.20
C TYR A 88 -8.28 7.17 2.48
N ALA A 89 -7.03 7.06 2.07
CA ALA A 89 -6.53 5.83 1.51
C ALA A 89 -5.05 5.63 1.84
N ARG A 90 -4.61 4.38 1.83
CA ARG A 90 -3.21 3.99 2.04
C ARG A 90 -2.81 2.86 1.13
N THR A 91 -1.53 2.69 0.85
CA THR A 91 -1.05 1.52 0.11
C THR A 91 -1.12 0.26 0.97
N SER A 92 -1.38 -0.87 0.32
CA SER A 92 -1.22 -2.20 0.93
C SER A 92 0.17 -2.36 1.55
N SER A 93 0.27 -3.15 2.62
CA SER A 93 1.53 -3.50 3.25
C SER A 93 2.46 -4.36 2.38
N ALA A 94 1.98 -4.83 1.22
CA ALA A 94 2.79 -5.49 0.20
C ALA A 94 3.85 -4.55 -0.39
N HIS A 95 3.53 -3.26 -0.46
CA HIS A 95 4.35 -2.30 -1.17
C HIS A 95 5.56 -1.82 -0.38
N ARG A 96 6.65 -1.64 -1.11
CA ARG A 96 7.93 -1.12 -0.64
C ARG A 96 7.93 0.42 -0.58
N GLY A 97 8.71 1.00 0.32
CA GLY A 97 8.98 2.42 0.46
C GLY A 97 8.27 3.10 1.64
N GLY A 98 7.66 2.32 2.53
CA GLY A 98 6.72 2.80 3.54
C GLY A 98 5.31 2.96 2.97
N ARG A 99 4.29 3.01 3.85
CA ARG A 99 2.91 3.22 3.44
C ARG A 99 2.75 4.62 2.86
N ARG A 100 2.33 4.73 1.61
CA ARG A 100 1.87 6.00 1.04
C ARG A 100 0.43 6.20 1.45
N GLU A 101 0.07 7.46 1.72
CA GLU A 101 -1.27 7.83 2.18
C GLU A 101 -1.82 8.95 1.30
N TRP A 102 -3.11 8.85 0.96
CA TRP A 102 -3.91 9.90 0.34
C TRP A 102 -4.92 10.35 1.37
N GLY A 103 -4.76 11.58 1.85
CA GLY A 103 -5.56 12.09 2.96
C GLY A 103 -5.70 13.60 2.94
N GLY A 104 -6.30 14.11 4.00
CA GLY A 104 -6.50 15.53 4.25
C GLY A 104 -6.31 15.84 5.73
N ARG A 105 -7.00 16.89 6.19
CA ARG A 105 -6.84 17.42 7.56
C ARG A 105 -7.99 17.05 8.49
N THR A 106 -9.03 16.40 7.99
CA THR A 106 -10.22 16.07 8.79
C THR A 106 -9.95 14.76 9.51
N GLU A 107 -9.74 14.80 10.82
CA GLU A 107 -9.49 13.58 11.58
C GLU A 107 -10.79 12.77 11.77
N LEU A 108 -10.79 11.54 11.24
CA LEU A 108 -11.85 10.56 11.46
C LEU A 108 -11.21 9.23 11.88
N CYS A 109 -11.99 8.39 12.55
CA CYS A 109 -11.53 7.13 13.10
C CYS A 109 -11.61 6.01 12.06
N VAL A 110 -10.58 5.15 12.03
CA VAL A 110 -10.55 3.93 11.23
C VAL A 110 -10.20 2.73 12.09
N ASP A 111 -10.75 1.57 11.75
CA ASP A 111 -10.31 0.30 12.34
C ASP A 111 -9.09 -0.22 11.57
N PRO A 112 -7.93 -0.43 12.24
CA PRO A 112 -6.73 -0.93 11.56
C PRO A 112 -6.78 -2.44 11.28
N THR A 113 -7.71 -3.20 11.87
CA THR A 113 -7.69 -4.67 11.93
C THR A 113 -8.33 -5.35 10.71
N GLY A 114 -9.31 -4.71 10.07
CA GLY A 114 -10.07 -5.34 8.99
C GLY A 114 -11.14 -4.44 8.37
N GLY A 115 -12.14 -5.05 7.74
CA GLY A 115 -13.31 -4.35 7.24
C GLY A 115 -14.19 -3.85 8.39
N PHE A 116 -14.71 -2.63 8.30
CA PHE A 116 -15.45 -1.92 9.33
C PHE A 116 -16.50 -0.96 8.73
N SER A 117 -17.53 -0.68 9.51
CA SER A 117 -18.49 0.40 9.31
C SER A 117 -18.87 0.93 10.70
N ILE A 118 -18.55 2.19 10.98
CA ILE A 118 -18.71 2.80 12.30
C ILE A 118 -19.31 4.20 12.19
N GLU A 119 -20.13 4.59 13.15
CA GLU A 119 -20.42 6.01 13.38
C GLU A 119 -19.19 6.63 14.06
N ASN A 120 -18.67 7.72 13.51
CA ASN A 120 -17.38 8.28 13.93
C ASN A 120 -17.44 8.79 15.38
N PRO A 121 -16.73 8.17 16.33
CA PRO A 121 -16.71 8.61 17.72
C PRO A 121 -15.86 9.89 17.89
N PRO A 122 -16.04 10.64 18.99
CA PRO A 122 -15.23 11.82 19.28
C PRO A 122 -13.77 11.48 19.62
N GLU A 123 -13.52 10.30 20.18
CA GLU A 123 -12.17 9.84 20.57
C GLU A 123 -11.88 8.45 19.98
N CYS A 124 -10.98 8.38 18.98
CA CYS A 124 -10.65 7.12 18.30
C CYS A 124 -9.94 6.12 19.23
N THR A 125 -8.92 6.59 19.96
CA THR A 125 -8.05 5.72 20.76
C THR A 125 -8.78 5.05 21.91
N ALA A 126 -9.76 5.72 22.52
CA ALA A 126 -10.61 5.14 23.57
C ALA A 126 -11.40 3.92 23.09
N MET A 127 -11.65 3.84 21.78
CA MET A 127 -12.36 2.73 21.13
C MET A 127 -11.42 1.73 20.45
N GLY A 128 -10.10 1.87 20.64
CA GLY A 128 -9.11 1.03 19.96
C GLY A 128 -8.98 1.34 18.45
N LEU A 129 -9.47 2.49 18.00
CA LEU A 129 -9.41 2.96 16.62
C LEU A 129 -8.23 3.92 16.41
N GLU A 130 -7.83 4.11 15.15
CA GLU A 130 -6.79 5.06 14.77
C GLU A 130 -7.42 6.34 14.19
N ALA A 131 -6.94 7.51 14.64
CA ALA A 131 -7.28 8.78 13.99
C ALA A 131 -6.48 8.93 12.69
N ARG A 132 -7.16 9.19 11.57
CA ARG A 132 -6.55 9.41 10.25
C ARG A 132 -7.11 10.67 9.60
N GLY A 133 -6.27 11.38 8.85
CA GLY A 133 -6.65 12.61 8.16
C GLY A 133 -7.35 12.32 6.84
N PHE A 134 -8.66 12.50 6.77
CA PHE A 134 -9.46 12.37 5.56
C PHE A 134 -9.48 13.68 4.76
N ARG A 135 -9.52 13.53 3.43
CA ARG A 135 -9.73 14.61 2.47
C ARG A 135 -11.23 14.80 2.21
N PRO A 136 -11.77 16.01 2.30
CA PRO A 136 -13.14 16.28 1.88
C PRO A 136 -13.26 16.20 0.35
N ILE A 137 -14.29 15.50 -0.12
CA ILE A 137 -14.69 15.33 -1.52
C ILE A 137 -16.09 15.91 -1.65
N GLU A 138 -16.23 17.02 -2.38
CA GLU A 138 -17.53 17.62 -2.63
C GLU A 138 -18.28 16.82 -3.69
N ILE A 139 -19.26 16.01 -3.29
CA ILE A 139 -20.13 15.29 -4.22
C ILE A 139 -21.30 16.20 -4.55
N THR A 140 -21.49 16.53 -5.82
CA THR A 140 -22.60 17.41 -6.27
C THR A 140 -23.73 16.65 -6.97
N SER A 141 -23.45 15.43 -7.44
CA SER A 141 -24.39 14.58 -8.18
C SER A 141 -24.99 13.51 -7.28
N LYS A 142 -26.32 13.37 -7.31
CA LYS A 142 -27.03 12.31 -6.58
C LYS A 142 -26.90 10.92 -7.22
N VAL A 143 -26.51 10.86 -8.48
CA VAL A 143 -26.60 9.63 -9.27
C VAL A 143 -25.22 9.03 -9.50
N ARG A 144 -24.25 9.84 -9.94
CA ARG A 144 -22.90 9.34 -10.27
C ARG A 144 -21.84 10.33 -9.84
N TRP A 145 -20.81 9.81 -9.19
CA TRP A 145 -19.59 10.54 -8.88
C TRP A 145 -18.40 9.60 -9.04
N THR A 146 -17.25 10.12 -9.47
CA THR A 146 -16.02 9.33 -9.58
C THR A 146 -14.87 10.11 -8.96
N THR A 147 -14.00 9.41 -8.24
CA THR A 147 -12.76 9.97 -7.69
C THR A 147 -11.60 9.06 -8.07
N ASP A 148 -10.59 9.64 -8.72
CA ASP A 148 -9.42 8.92 -9.19
C ASP A 148 -8.26 9.06 -8.19
N PHE A 149 -7.60 7.96 -7.90
CA PHE A 149 -6.25 7.95 -7.34
C PHE A 149 -5.26 7.96 -8.49
N SER A 150 -4.31 8.90 -8.49
CA SER A 150 -3.27 9.03 -9.52
C SER A 150 -1.87 9.08 -8.91
N GLU A 151 -0.88 8.77 -9.75
CA GLU A 151 0.55 8.99 -9.48
C GLU A 151 1.14 9.98 -10.50
N ILE A 152 2.43 10.30 -10.37
CA ILE A 152 3.11 11.32 -11.19
C ILE A 152 3.09 10.94 -12.67
N GLU A 153 3.19 9.65 -12.94
CA GLU A 153 3.19 9.00 -14.24
C GLU A 153 1.83 9.10 -14.95
N ASN A 154 0.75 9.39 -14.20
CA ASN A 154 -0.60 9.64 -14.71
C ASN A 154 -1.13 8.56 -15.66
N TYR A 155 -1.09 7.31 -15.22
CA TYR A 155 -1.55 6.16 -16.00
C TYR A 155 -3.05 6.20 -16.33
N SER A 156 -3.42 5.60 -17.46
CA SER A 156 -4.76 5.06 -17.68
C SER A 156 -5.03 3.85 -16.76
N LEU A 157 -6.27 3.34 -16.74
CA LEU A 157 -6.59 2.15 -15.93
C LEU A 157 -5.81 0.92 -16.39
N ASP A 158 -5.67 0.70 -17.70
CA ASP A 158 -4.96 -0.47 -18.21
C ASP A 158 -3.44 -0.37 -18.01
N GLU A 159 -2.87 0.83 -18.18
CA GLU A 159 -1.47 1.10 -17.84
C GLU A 159 -1.22 0.92 -16.34
N ALA A 160 -2.14 1.39 -15.48
CA ALA A 160 -2.05 1.21 -14.04
C ALA A 160 -2.06 -0.27 -13.65
N ARG A 161 -2.92 -1.08 -14.27
CA ARG A 161 -2.96 -2.55 -14.06
C ARG A 161 -1.60 -3.19 -14.41
N SER A 162 -1.07 -2.85 -15.57
CA SER A 162 0.23 -3.34 -16.05
C SER A 162 1.39 -2.88 -15.18
N ALA A 163 1.39 -1.61 -14.75
CA ALA A 163 2.38 -1.04 -13.84
C ALA A 163 2.30 -1.70 -12.46
N GLY A 164 1.08 -2.01 -12.01
CA GLY A 164 0.83 -2.78 -10.79
C GLY A 164 1.49 -4.17 -10.82
N LEU A 165 1.33 -4.90 -11.92
CA LEU A 165 1.99 -6.19 -12.12
C LEU A 165 3.52 -6.05 -12.10
N GLN A 166 4.09 -5.08 -12.83
CA GLN A 166 5.54 -4.83 -12.82
C GLN A 166 6.06 -4.55 -11.40
N ARG A 167 5.37 -3.67 -10.67
CA ARG A 167 5.72 -3.33 -9.28
C ARG A 167 5.67 -4.55 -8.38
N LEU A 168 4.58 -5.29 -8.40
CA LEU A 168 4.39 -6.46 -7.54
C LEU A 168 5.35 -7.60 -7.87
N LEU A 169 5.70 -7.80 -9.15
CA LEU A 169 6.76 -8.74 -9.54
C LEU A 169 8.12 -8.33 -8.95
N GLU A 170 8.45 -7.04 -8.90
CA GLU A 170 9.67 -6.56 -8.23
C GLU A 170 9.62 -6.72 -6.71
N GLU A 171 8.44 -6.52 -6.12
CA GLU A 171 8.22 -6.63 -4.69
C GLU A 171 8.18 -8.07 -4.18
N ALA A 172 7.64 -8.99 -4.99
CA ALA A 172 7.82 -10.43 -4.87
C ALA A 172 9.26 -10.85 -5.23
N GLY A 173 10.00 -9.97 -5.92
CA GLY A 173 11.38 -10.11 -6.41
C GLY A 173 11.58 -11.27 -7.37
N VAL A 174 10.64 -11.36 -8.31
CA VAL A 174 10.62 -12.20 -9.51
C VAL A 174 11.47 -11.56 -10.61
N THR A 175 11.29 -10.27 -10.85
CA THR A 175 12.08 -9.50 -11.84
C THR A 175 12.28 -8.06 -11.37
N THR A 176 13.22 -7.35 -11.98
CA THR A 176 13.49 -5.93 -11.73
C THR A 176 13.42 -5.17 -13.05
N GLY A 177 12.85 -3.98 -13.07
CA GLY A 177 12.72 -3.20 -14.30
C GLY A 177 12.02 -1.87 -14.08
N ALA A 178 11.77 -1.15 -15.18
CA ALA A 178 10.93 0.03 -15.12
C ALA A 178 9.48 -0.35 -14.78
N ILE A 179 8.84 0.50 -13.99
CA ILE A 179 7.40 0.44 -13.72
C ILE A 179 6.80 1.53 -14.61
N ASP A 180 6.46 1.15 -15.83
CA ASP A 180 6.09 2.08 -16.91
C ASP A 180 4.71 1.77 -17.50
N GLY A 181 4.01 0.74 -17.00
CA GLY A 181 2.70 0.34 -17.51
C GLY A 181 2.75 -0.44 -18.81
N ASN A 182 3.95 -0.74 -19.34
CA ASN A 182 4.14 -1.46 -20.59
C ASN A 182 4.78 -2.84 -20.34
N LEU A 183 3.97 -3.90 -20.38
CA LEU A 183 4.48 -5.26 -20.22
C LEU A 183 5.36 -5.64 -21.43
N GLY A 184 6.68 -5.54 -21.28
CA GLY A 184 7.64 -6.00 -22.29
C GLY A 184 7.81 -7.52 -22.32
N HIS A 185 8.59 -8.02 -23.29
CA HIS A 185 8.88 -9.46 -23.43
C HIS A 185 9.45 -10.07 -22.14
N ARG A 186 10.43 -9.40 -21.52
CA ARG A 186 11.05 -9.85 -20.26
C ARG A 186 10.03 -10.01 -19.13
N THR A 187 9.11 -9.06 -18.98
CA THR A 187 8.08 -9.12 -17.93
C THR A 187 7.11 -10.26 -18.19
N ARG A 188 6.67 -10.46 -19.45
CA ARG A 188 5.80 -11.58 -19.82
C ARG A 188 6.45 -12.95 -19.57
N VAL A 189 7.73 -13.11 -19.91
CA VAL A 189 8.49 -14.34 -19.60
C VAL A 189 8.54 -14.57 -18.09
N ALA A 190 8.85 -13.54 -17.31
CA ALA A 190 8.89 -13.62 -15.85
C ALA A 190 7.54 -14.00 -15.24
N ILE A 191 6.43 -13.49 -15.78
CA ILE A 191 5.07 -13.88 -15.37
C ILE A 191 4.84 -15.37 -15.65
N GLY A 192 5.16 -15.86 -16.86
CA GLY A 192 4.98 -17.26 -17.20
C GLY A 192 5.79 -18.21 -16.30
N GLU A 193 7.05 -17.87 -16.02
CA GLU A 193 7.90 -18.62 -15.09
C GLU A 193 7.37 -18.58 -13.65
N PHE A 194 6.86 -17.42 -13.23
CA PHE A 194 6.26 -17.25 -11.92
C PHE A 194 4.99 -18.12 -11.76
N LEU A 195 4.08 -18.08 -12.74
CA LEU A 195 2.87 -18.91 -12.73
C LEU A 195 3.24 -20.39 -12.65
N LYS A 196 4.15 -20.85 -13.50
CA LYS A 196 4.63 -22.23 -13.53
C LYS A 196 5.25 -22.68 -12.22
N SER A 197 6.14 -21.87 -11.64
CA SER A 197 6.84 -22.21 -10.38
C SER A 197 5.92 -22.24 -9.16
N ASN A 198 4.81 -21.51 -9.21
CA ASN A 198 3.79 -21.48 -8.15
C ASN A 198 2.58 -22.38 -8.43
N GLY A 199 2.62 -23.18 -9.51
CA GLY A 199 1.52 -24.10 -9.86
C GLY A 199 0.22 -23.40 -10.29
N LEU A 200 0.32 -22.16 -10.77
CA LEU A 200 -0.83 -21.38 -11.24
C LEU A 200 -1.05 -21.61 -12.75
N PRO A 201 -2.31 -21.66 -13.23
CA PRO A 201 -2.61 -21.79 -14.66
C PRO A 201 -2.07 -20.62 -15.49
N GLU A 202 -1.68 -20.86 -16.74
CA GLU A 202 -1.31 -19.78 -17.68
C GLU A 202 -2.49 -18.85 -18.01
N THR A 203 -3.72 -19.31 -17.79
CA THR A 203 -4.96 -18.54 -17.97
C THR A 203 -5.34 -17.71 -16.74
N THR A 204 -4.48 -17.62 -15.72
CA THR A 204 -4.71 -16.81 -14.52
C THR A 204 -4.93 -15.35 -14.93
N SER A 205 -6.01 -14.75 -14.44
CA SER A 205 -6.31 -13.35 -14.76
C SER A 205 -5.29 -12.40 -14.12
N ASP A 206 -5.12 -11.20 -14.69
CA ASP A 206 -4.26 -10.17 -14.08
C ASP A 206 -4.70 -9.85 -12.64
N ALA A 207 -6.00 -9.87 -12.37
CA ALA A 207 -6.55 -9.61 -11.04
C ALA A 207 -6.14 -10.68 -10.02
N ASP A 208 -6.27 -11.96 -10.39
CA ASP A 208 -5.86 -13.09 -9.54
C ASP A 208 -4.34 -13.11 -9.35
N LEU A 209 -3.58 -12.81 -10.41
CA LEU A 209 -2.13 -12.70 -10.36
C LEU A 209 -1.68 -11.57 -9.44
N ILE A 210 -2.34 -10.41 -9.49
CA ILE A 210 -2.09 -9.27 -8.58
C ILE A 210 -2.33 -9.70 -7.13
N ASP A 211 -3.43 -10.39 -6.83
CA ASP A 211 -3.71 -10.86 -5.47
C ASP A 211 -2.66 -11.88 -4.97
N PHE A 212 -2.26 -12.81 -5.83
CA PHE A 212 -1.22 -13.78 -5.49
C PHE A 212 0.14 -13.10 -5.25
N LEU A 213 0.55 -12.21 -6.14
CA LEU A 213 1.80 -11.46 -5.99
C LEU A 213 1.78 -10.55 -4.76
N GLU A 214 0.64 -9.95 -4.43
CA GLU A 214 0.48 -9.18 -3.19
C GLU A 214 0.81 -10.03 -1.96
N GLN A 215 0.26 -11.25 -1.90
CA GLN A 215 0.52 -12.17 -0.80
C GLN A 215 2.00 -12.57 -0.73
N VAL A 216 2.60 -12.93 -1.87
CA VAL A 216 4.04 -13.26 -1.94
C VAL A 216 4.91 -12.07 -1.50
N ALA A 217 4.57 -10.85 -1.95
CA ALA A 217 5.27 -9.63 -1.56
C ALA A 217 5.12 -9.34 -0.06
N LYS A 218 3.93 -9.53 0.52
CA LYS A 218 3.69 -9.42 1.97
C LYS A 218 4.54 -10.40 2.77
N GLU A 219 4.55 -11.68 2.37
CA GLU A 219 5.32 -12.73 3.03
C GLU A 219 6.81 -12.48 2.96
N ARG A 220 7.32 -12.18 1.77
CA ARG A 220 8.72 -11.78 1.57
C ARG A 220 9.07 -10.57 2.43
N GLY A 221 8.21 -9.55 2.46
CA GLY A 221 8.42 -8.36 3.28
C GLY A 221 8.50 -8.68 4.79
N ARG A 222 7.85 -9.74 5.28
CA ARG A 222 7.91 -10.18 6.70
C ARG A 222 9.20 -10.90 7.05
N THR A 223 9.86 -11.52 6.07
CA THR A 223 11.08 -12.32 6.27
C THR A 223 12.37 -11.55 5.96
N VAL A 224 12.29 -10.34 5.40
CA VAL A 224 13.48 -9.51 5.13
C VAL A 224 13.31 -8.06 5.57
N GLY A 225 14.42 -7.34 5.67
CA GLY A 225 14.44 -5.90 5.91
C GLY A 225 14.59 -5.52 7.38
N PHE A 226 14.40 -4.24 7.68
CA PHE A 226 14.60 -3.66 9.00
C PHE A 226 13.29 -3.05 9.50
N THR A 227 12.81 -3.50 10.65
CA THR A 227 11.60 -3.00 11.32
C THR A 227 11.94 -2.41 12.67
N LEU A 228 11.34 -1.27 12.99
CA LEU A 228 11.39 -0.64 14.31
C LEU A 228 10.02 -0.78 14.98
N CYS A 229 10.01 -1.19 16.23
CA CYS A 229 8.77 -1.36 17.01
C CYS A 229 8.84 -0.59 18.31
N ASN A 230 7.81 0.21 18.58
CA ASN A 230 7.64 0.92 19.84
C ASN A 230 6.90 0.03 20.84
N ARG A 231 7.59 -0.43 21.90
CA ARG A 231 7.00 -1.19 23.02
C ARG A 231 6.80 -0.33 24.26
N THR A 232 6.84 0.99 24.10
CA THR A 232 6.55 1.96 25.15
C THR A 232 5.09 2.42 25.07
N LYS A 233 4.65 3.17 26.08
CA LYS A 233 3.32 3.78 26.12
C LYS A 233 3.25 5.16 25.47
N ASN A 234 4.40 5.69 25.08
CA ASN A 234 4.54 7.04 24.56
C ASN A 234 4.92 6.99 23.09
N ARG A 235 4.63 8.07 22.36
CA ARG A 235 5.03 8.20 20.95
C ARG A 235 6.55 8.32 20.83
N ILE A 236 7.11 7.65 19.83
CA ILE A 236 8.54 7.71 19.49
C ILE A 236 8.71 8.23 18.07
N TRP A 237 9.60 9.20 17.89
CA TRP A 237 10.16 9.55 16.61
C TRP A 237 11.50 8.85 16.42
N SER A 238 11.67 8.17 15.30
CA SER A 238 12.83 7.33 15.08
C SER A 238 13.52 7.60 13.74
N ALA A 239 14.82 7.32 13.71
CA ALA A 239 15.67 7.36 12.54
C ALA A 239 16.62 6.15 12.54
N ILE A 240 17.19 5.83 11.38
CA ILE A 240 18.22 4.79 11.24
C ILE A 240 19.46 5.35 10.57
N ALA A 241 20.60 4.72 10.81
CA ALA A 241 21.79 4.92 10.02
C ALA A 241 22.41 3.59 9.59
N ARG A 242 23.05 3.59 8.42
CA ARG A 242 23.66 2.40 7.80
C ARG A 242 24.76 2.80 6.81
N ARG A 243 25.50 1.80 6.31
CA ARG A 243 26.34 1.97 5.13
C ARG A 243 25.49 1.96 3.85
N GLY A 244 25.53 3.07 3.13
CA GLY A 244 25.02 3.24 1.77
C GLY A 244 26.14 3.08 0.72
N ALA A 245 25.85 3.45 -0.53
CA ALA A 245 26.81 3.36 -1.63
C ALA A 245 27.95 4.40 -1.52
N GLU A 246 27.63 5.58 -1.00
CA GLU A 246 28.55 6.73 -0.90
C GLU A 246 29.10 6.92 0.53
N GLY A 247 28.98 5.90 1.38
CA GLY A 247 29.49 5.93 2.76
C GLY A 247 28.39 5.75 3.79
N TRP A 248 28.47 6.47 4.90
CA TRP A 248 27.41 6.46 5.92
C TRP A 248 26.19 7.22 5.43
N GLU A 249 25.00 6.71 5.70
CA GLU A 249 23.75 7.43 5.47
C GLU A 249 22.85 7.32 6.71
N SER A 250 22.12 8.40 7.02
CA SER A 250 21.05 8.43 8.01
C SER A 250 19.73 8.84 7.36
N ARG A 251 18.62 8.25 7.84
CA ARG A 251 17.28 8.49 7.29
C ARG A 251 16.27 8.58 8.43
N GLY A 252 15.22 9.37 8.24
CA GLY A 252 14.14 9.59 9.21
C GLY A 252 13.14 10.62 8.68
N TRP A 253 12.13 11.07 9.41
CA TRP A 253 11.64 10.56 10.68
C TRP A 253 10.55 9.52 10.44
N TRP A 254 10.56 8.44 11.22
CA TRP A 254 9.42 7.53 11.36
C TRP A 254 8.73 7.80 12.68
N MET A 255 7.44 8.12 12.62
CA MET A 255 6.59 8.24 13.79
C MET A 255 6.07 6.85 14.18
N LEU A 256 6.27 6.46 15.44
CA LEU A 256 5.82 5.20 16.01
C LEU A 256 4.91 5.50 17.19
N GLU A 257 3.60 5.31 17.00
CA GLU A 257 2.64 5.34 18.10
C GLU A 257 2.92 4.22 19.13
N ALA A 258 2.35 4.33 20.32
CA ALA A 258 2.48 3.31 21.36
C ALA A 258 2.06 1.92 20.84
N GLY A 259 2.94 0.92 20.98
CA GLY A 259 2.72 -0.42 20.44
C GLY A 259 2.95 -0.59 18.93
N GLY A 260 3.10 0.52 18.18
CA GLY A 260 3.21 0.53 16.73
C GLY A 260 4.58 0.10 16.20
N CYS A 261 4.63 -0.35 14.94
CA CYS A 261 5.88 -0.69 14.25
C CYS A 261 5.94 -0.03 12.87
N ALA A 262 7.15 0.32 12.42
CA ALA A 262 7.42 0.77 11.05
C ALA A 262 8.53 -0.05 10.40
N ARG A 263 8.30 -0.48 9.15
CA ARG A 263 9.34 -1.08 8.31
C ARG A 263 10.17 0.06 7.69
N VAL A 264 11.39 0.22 8.18
CA VAL A 264 12.31 1.30 7.80
C VAL A 264 13.25 0.91 6.66
N ILE A 265 13.47 -0.40 6.47
CA ILE A 265 14.06 -0.97 5.26
C ILE A 265 13.22 -2.16 4.84
N ASP A 266 12.92 -2.25 3.55
CA ASP A 266 12.01 -3.23 2.94
C ASP A 266 12.70 -4.17 1.93
N LYS A 267 14.02 -4.06 1.84
CA LYS A 267 14.90 -4.90 1.04
C LYS A 267 15.74 -5.81 1.96
N PRO A 268 16.20 -6.97 1.47
CA PRO A 268 17.13 -7.81 2.22
C PRO A 268 18.34 -7.01 2.69
N LEU A 269 18.64 -7.10 3.99
CA LEU A 269 19.78 -6.43 4.58
C LEU A 269 21.07 -7.08 4.08
N ARG A 270 22.01 -6.25 3.59
CA ARG A 270 23.30 -6.66 3.03
C ARG A 270 24.47 -6.33 3.96
N GLY A 271 24.30 -5.33 4.83
CA GLY A 271 25.30 -4.94 5.82
C GLY A 271 25.07 -5.64 7.15
N THR A 272 26.06 -5.56 8.03
CA THR A 272 25.98 -6.05 9.41
C THR A 272 25.76 -4.91 10.41
N GLU A 273 26.11 -3.68 10.04
CA GLU A 273 26.09 -2.51 10.92
C GLU A 273 24.89 -1.63 10.61
N TYR A 274 23.90 -1.68 11.50
CA TYR A 274 22.78 -0.75 11.52
C TYR A 274 22.71 -0.03 12.86
N TYR A 275 22.25 1.20 12.82
CA TYR A 275 22.11 2.07 13.98
C TYR A 275 20.70 2.62 14.03
N VAL A 276 20.22 2.87 15.24
CA VAL A 276 18.89 3.44 15.49
C VAL A 276 18.99 4.66 16.38
N TYR A 277 18.17 5.64 16.06
CA TYR A 277 17.88 6.77 16.91
C TYR A 277 16.42 6.72 17.31
N GLY A 278 16.12 7.08 18.54
CA GLY A 278 14.76 7.18 19.05
C GLY A 278 14.67 8.37 20.00
N GLU A 279 13.65 9.18 19.81
CA GLU A 279 13.26 10.24 20.72
C GLU A 279 11.80 10.05 21.12
N MET A 280 11.58 9.85 22.41
CA MET A 280 10.28 9.54 23.00
C MET A 280 9.69 10.80 23.61
N GLU A 281 8.43 11.07 23.28
CA GLU A 281 7.67 12.17 23.87
C GLU A 281 7.21 11.78 25.29
N ASP A 282 7.56 12.57 26.30
CA ASP A 282 7.20 12.35 27.70
C ASP A 282 6.61 13.65 28.26
N GLY A 283 5.31 13.86 27.98
CA GLY A 283 4.64 15.14 28.21
C GLY A 283 5.24 16.25 27.34
N THR A 284 5.84 17.27 27.95
CA THR A 284 6.54 18.37 27.25
C THR A 284 8.02 18.09 27.03
N LYS A 285 8.54 16.96 27.52
CA LYS A 285 9.96 16.59 27.44
C LYS A 285 10.18 15.56 26.34
N ILE A 286 11.40 15.56 25.81
CA ILE A 286 11.86 14.53 24.88
C ILE A 286 12.99 13.74 25.55
N ARG A 287 12.87 12.41 25.56
CA ARG A 287 13.89 11.50 26.08
C ARG A 287 14.53 10.76 24.91
N THR A 288 15.86 10.61 24.92
CA THR A 288 16.60 9.83 23.90
C THR A 288 17.16 8.55 24.48
N LEU A 289 17.67 7.66 23.62
CA LEU A 289 18.27 6.39 24.03
C LEU A 289 19.48 6.60 24.96
N ALA A 290 19.49 5.93 26.12
CA ALA A 290 20.49 6.11 27.17
C ALA A 290 21.89 5.60 26.81
N LYS A 291 21.98 4.61 25.92
CA LYS A 291 23.23 3.94 25.53
C LYS A 291 23.68 4.30 24.11
N ALA A 292 23.12 5.36 23.53
CA ALA A 292 23.50 5.80 22.21
C ALA A 292 24.81 6.60 22.26
N SER A 293 25.74 6.29 21.37
CA SER A 293 27.09 6.88 21.34
C SER A 293 27.54 7.31 19.95
N ASP A 294 26.94 6.76 18.90
CA ASP A 294 27.40 6.99 17.54
C ASP A 294 26.77 8.23 16.94
N ALA A 295 27.58 9.26 16.71
CA ALA A 295 27.12 10.51 16.12
C ALA A 295 26.74 10.34 14.65
N PHE A 296 25.53 10.75 14.27
CA PHE A 296 25.06 10.91 12.90
C PHE A 296 24.24 12.20 12.76
N CYS A 297 24.03 12.64 11.52
CA CYS A 297 23.20 13.80 11.24
C CYS A 297 21.72 13.43 11.21
N VAL A 298 20.86 14.29 11.74
CA VAL A 298 19.40 14.20 11.58
C VAL A 298 18.83 15.56 11.17
N GLY A 299 17.82 15.52 10.30
CA GLY A 299 17.12 16.72 9.83
C GLY A 299 15.96 17.13 10.73
N HIS A 300 15.47 18.37 10.57
CA HIS A 300 14.28 18.86 11.28
C HIS A 300 12.95 18.29 10.75
N ALA A 301 12.92 17.92 9.47
CA ALA A 301 11.80 17.25 8.81
C ALA A 301 12.26 15.90 8.24
N LYS A 302 11.40 15.18 7.52
CA LYS A 302 11.77 13.93 6.85
C LYS A 302 13.04 14.12 6.00
N PHE A 303 14.04 13.27 6.20
CA PHE A 303 15.40 13.43 5.71
C PHE A 303 16.02 12.11 5.21
N ALA A 304 16.99 12.24 4.31
CA ALA A 304 17.94 11.22 3.92
C ALA A 304 19.29 11.91 3.68
N ILE A 305 20.24 11.70 4.58
CA ILE A 305 21.51 12.44 4.62
C ILE A 305 22.65 11.45 4.37
N VAL A 306 23.56 11.83 3.48
CA VAL A 306 24.83 11.12 3.25
C VAL A 306 25.90 11.81 4.09
N GLY A 307 26.74 11.03 4.75
CA GLY A 307 27.73 11.49 5.71
C GLY A 307 27.22 11.47 7.15
N ARG A 308 28.15 11.61 8.09
CA ARG A 308 27.88 11.68 9.54
C ARG A 308 28.63 12.80 10.25
N ASP A 309 29.39 13.59 9.51
CA ASP A 309 30.30 14.61 10.01
C ASP A 309 29.79 16.01 9.63
N GLN A 310 30.15 17.03 10.40
CA GLN A 310 29.82 18.45 10.13
C GLN A 310 28.31 18.69 9.87
N CYS A 311 27.45 18.03 10.64
CA CYS A 311 26.00 18.10 10.45
C CYS A 311 25.47 19.55 10.45
N GLU A 312 26.01 20.37 11.34
CA GLU A 312 25.62 21.76 11.55
C GLU A 312 25.96 22.65 10.34
N ALA A 313 27.01 22.32 9.58
CA ALA A 313 27.38 23.06 8.36
C ALA A 313 26.31 22.94 7.26
N SER A 314 25.54 21.86 7.27
CA SER A 314 24.41 21.61 6.36
C SER A 314 23.05 21.90 7.01
N ALA A 315 23.02 22.63 8.12
CA ALA A 315 21.82 22.92 8.91
C ALA A 315 21.08 21.65 9.41
N TYR A 316 21.82 20.57 9.65
CA TYR A 316 21.35 19.40 10.39
C TYR A 316 21.81 19.48 11.85
N ARG A 317 21.25 18.62 12.70
CA ARG A 317 21.73 18.44 14.08
C ARG A 317 22.48 17.13 14.22
N THR A 318 23.55 17.13 15.00
CA THR A 318 24.19 15.89 15.45
C THR A 318 23.29 15.19 16.47
N ALA A 319 23.08 13.88 16.28
CA ALA A 319 22.32 13.03 17.19
C ALA A 319 23.09 11.72 17.44
N LEU A 320 22.96 11.16 18.65
CA LEU A 320 23.62 9.91 19.02
C LEU A 320 22.70 8.74 18.75
N PHE A 321 23.16 7.80 17.92
CA PHE A 321 22.47 6.56 17.60
C PHE A 321 23.02 5.41 18.43
N ALA A 322 22.19 4.41 18.70
CA ALA A 322 22.58 3.15 19.30
C ALA A 322 22.84 2.11 18.21
N ALA A 323 23.92 1.35 18.35
CA ALA A 323 24.17 0.19 17.50
C ALA A 323 23.09 -0.89 17.73
N THR A 324 22.63 -1.48 16.64
CA THR A 324 21.69 -2.61 16.69
C THR A 324 22.44 -3.93 16.76
N PRO A 325 21.79 -5.02 17.21
CA PRO A 325 22.28 -6.36 16.93
C PRO A 325 22.44 -6.59 15.42
N PRO A 326 23.37 -7.44 14.98
CA PRO A 326 23.50 -7.77 13.57
C PRO A 326 22.20 -8.40 13.04
N PRO A 327 21.85 -8.20 11.75
CA PRO A 327 20.69 -8.85 11.15
C PRO A 327 20.78 -10.38 11.21
N ASP A 328 19.64 -11.00 11.50
CA ASP A 328 19.44 -12.45 11.40
C ASP A 328 18.78 -12.77 10.05
N GLU A 329 19.38 -13.67 9.26
CA GLU A 329 18.88 -14.07 7.94
C GLU A 329 18.41 -12.90 7.02
N ARG A 330 19.12 -11.76 7.04
CA ARG A 330 18.81 -10.53 6.27
C ARG A 330 17.58 -9.75 6.76
N LYS A 331 17.13 -10.06 7.98
CA LYS A 331 16.07 -9.39 8.72
C LYS A 331 16.62 -8.79 10.01
N LEU A 332 16.09 -7.64 10.40
CA LEU A 332 16.37 -7.02 11.67
C LEU A 332 15.08 -6.45 12.24
N VAL A 333 14.83 -6.70 13.52
CA VAL A 333 13.75 -6.06 14.27
C VAL A 333 14.39 -5.42 15.49
N PHE A 334 14.23 -4.11 15.63
CA PHE A 334 14.65 -3.38 16.82
C PHE A 334 13.43 -2.93 17.59
N GLU A 335 13.39 -3.27 18.87
CA GLU A 335 12.27 -2.95 19.76
C GLU A 335 12.71 -1.91 20.79
N PHE A 336 12.00 -0.78 20.80
CA PHE A 336 12.18 0.26 21.80
C PHE A 336 11.40 -0.07 23.07
N PHE A 337 12.10 -0.23 24.19
CA PHE A 337 11.48 -0.34 25.51
C PHE A 337 11.75 0.91 26.33
N GLU A 338 10.88 1.18 27.31
CA GLU A 338 10.98 2.40 28.14
C GLU A 338 12.30 2.46 28.93
N ARG A 339 12.87 1.30 29.28
CA ARG A 339 14.18 1.14 29.93
C ARG A 339 15.36 1.57 29.06
N ASP A 340 15.18 1.64 27.74
CA ASP A 340 16.25 1.98 26.80
C ASP A 340 16.44 3.51 26.71
N PHE A 341 15.47 4.29 27.20
CA PHE A 341 15.49 5.75 27.19
C PHE A 341 16.06 6.34 28.48
N ALA A 342 16.90 7.36 28.36
CA ALA A 342 17.45 8.11 29.49
C ALA A 342 16.34 8.62 30.41
N LYS A 343 16.54 8.61 31.73
CA LYS A 343 15.52 9.07 32.68
C LYS A 343 15.23 10.56 32.46
N ALA A 344 13.99 10.98 32.73
CA ALA A 344 13.61 12.40 32.66
C ALA A 344 14.54 13.24 33.55
N GLY A 345 15.31 14.15 32.94
CA GLY A 345 16.29 15.02 33.61
C GLY A 345 17.77 14.67 33.42
N ALA A 346 18.12 13.64 32.62
CA ALA A 346 19.52 13.24 32.42
C ALA A 346 20.22 13.86 31.18
N ASN A 347 19.51 14.61 30.34
CA ASN A 347 20.03 15.16 29.06
C ASN A 347 20.34 16.67 29.08
N GLU A 348 20.52 17.29 30.26
CA GLU A 348 20.94 18.70 30.39
C GLU A 348 22.48 18.87 30.43
N ARG A 349 23.24 18.16 29.59
CA ARG A 349 24.69 18.40 29.47
C ARG A 349 25.14 18.58 28.04
#